data_AF-A0A945LJP5-F1
#
_entry.id   AF-A0A945LJP5-F1
#
_cell.length_a   1.000
_cell.length_b   1.000
_cell.length_c   1.000
_cell.angle_alpha   90.00
_cell.angle_beta   90.00
_cell.angle_gamma   90.00
#
_symmetry.space_group_name_H-M   'P 1'
#
loop_
_entity.id
_entity.type
_entity.pdbx_description
1 polymer ?
#
loop_
_entity_poly.entity_id
_entity_poly.type
_entity_poly.pdbx_seq_one_letter_code
_entity_poly.pdbx_strand_id
1 'polypeptide(L)' 'MKKRVLQSIETPEGDRCVDIFVLDTGLFGFEIYRRDTEALTGWFATGGYADRTFETEDATLKAARRYAPWLSK' A
#
# COMPACT_ATOMS: atom_id res chain seq x y z
N MET A 1 12.67 -11.64 -4.95
CA MET A 1 11.31 -12.06 -4.55
C MET A 1 10.30 -11.36 -5.44
N LYS A 2 9.33 -12.08 -6.02
CA LYS A 2 8.30 -11.51 -6.88
C LYS A 2 7.11 -11.07 -6.04
N LYS A 3 6.63 -9.84 -6.27
CA LYS A 3 5.41 -9.29 -5.65
C LYS A 3 4.37 -9.10 -6.75
N ARG A 4 3.13 -9.49 -6.51
CA ARG A 4 2.00 -9.24 -7.41
C ARG A 4 1.01 -8.32 -6.69
N VAL A 5 0.78 -7.13 -7.23
CA VAL A 5 -0.25 -6.22 -6.72
C VAL A 5 -1.63 -6.84 -6.96
N LEU A 6 -2.40 -6.97 -5.89
CA LEU A 6 -3.78 -7.45 -5.89
C LEU A 6 -4.75 -6.28 -6.01
N GLN A 7 -4.49 -5.20 -5.27
CA GLN A 7 -5.33 -4.02 -5.22
C GLN A 7 -4.48 -2.78 -5.02
N SER A 8 -4.82 -1.70 -5.72
CA SER A 8 -4.21 -0.37 -5.58
C SER A 8 -5.33 0.61 -5.24
N ILE A 9 -5.27 1.21 -4.05
CA ILE A 9 -6.32 2.11 -3.54
C ILE A 9 -5.77 3.53 -3.50
N GLU A 10 -6.15 4.33 -4.49
CA GLU A 10 -5.77 5.74 -4.60
C GLU A 10 -6.78 6.65 -3.87
N THR A 11 -6.31 7.73 -3.25
CA THR A 11 -7.19 8.78 -2.73
C THR A 11 -7.81 9.56 -3.88
N PRO A 12 -9.04 10.11 -3.72
CA PRO A 12 -9.66 10.92 -4.77
C PRO A 12 -8.87 12.19 -5.10
N GLU A 13 -8.06 12.68 -4.16
CA GLU A 13 -7.11 13.77 -4.37
C GLU A 13 -5.90 13.40 -5.25
N GLY A 14 -5.63 12.10 -5.46
CA GLY A 14 -4.54 11.61 -6.31
C GLY A 14 -3.13 11.84 -5.72
N ASP A 15 -3.04 12.21 -4.44
CA ASP A 15 -1.77 12.46 -3.74
C ASP A 15 -1.27 11.24 -2.96
N ARG A 16 -2.12 10.23 -2.72
CA ARG A 16 -1.77 9.04 -1.92
C ARG A 16 -2.35 7.78 -2.54
N CYS A 17 -1.62 6.69 -2.39
CA CYS A 17 -2.06 5.37 -2.80
C CYS A 17 -1.60 4.31 -1.79
N VAL A 18 -2.39 3.25 -1.64
CA VAL A 18 -2.00 2.04 -0.91
C VAL A 18 -2.08 0.85 -1.83
N ASP A 19 -0.94 0.20 -2.09
CA ASP A 19 -0.89 -1.06 -2.82
C ASP A 19 -0.90 -2.22 -1.85
N ILE A 20 -1.79 -3.17 -2.10
CA ILE A 20 -1.82 -4.47 -1.44
C ILE A 20 -1.32 -5.50 -2.45
N PHE A 21 -0.36 -6.31 -2.04
CA PHE A 21 0.28 -7.28 -2.90
C PHE A 21 0.46 -8.62 -2.19
N VAL A 22 0.58 -9.68 -2.99
CA VAL A 22 0.95 -11.01 -2.53
C VAL A 22 2.36 -11.36 -2.99
N LEU A 23 3.12 -11.97 -2.10
CA LEU A 23 4.43 -12.53 -2.36
C LEU A 23 4.30 -13.92 -2.96
N ASP A 24 5.34 -14.37 -3.66
CA ASP A 24 5.40 -15.74 -4.19
C ASP A 24 5.29 -16.82 -3.09
N THR A 25 5.62 -16.47 -1.85
CA THR A 25 5.46 -17.31 -0.66
C THR A 25 3.99 -17.49 -0.21
N GLY A 26 3.05 -16.77 -0.83
CA GLY A 26 1.63 -16.74 -0.45
C GLY A 26 1.31 -15.74 0.68
N LEU A 27 2.32 -15.06 1.22
CA LEU A 27 2.13 -14.00 2.21
C LEU A 27 1.69 -12.70 1.54
N PHE A 28 0.91 -11.90 2.25
CA PHE A 28 0.39 -10.61 1.81
C PHE A 28 1.20 -9.48 2.44
N GLY A 29 1.29 -8.36 1.74
CA GLY A 29 1.94 -7.15 2.23
C GLY A 29 1.30 -5.92 1.63
N PHE A 30 1.65 -4.76 2.17
CA PHE A 30 1.19 -3.49 1.64
C PHE A 30 2.33 -2.47 1.61
N GLU A 31 2.19 -1.47 0.74
CA GLU A 31 3.04 -0.28 0.76
C GLU A 31 2.19 0.96 0.56
N ILE A 32 2.59 2.04 1.22
CA ILE A 32 1.89 3.32 1.12
C ILE A 32 2.76 4.26 0.30
N TYR A 33 2.17 4.80 -0.76
CA TYR A 33 2.81 5.75 -1.63
C TYR A 33 2.20 7.13 -1.47
N ARG A 34 3.05 8.15 -1.61
CA ARG A 34 2.65 9.53 -1.82
C ARG A 34 3.12 10.00 -3.18
N ARG A 35 2.32 10.85 -3.81
CA ARG A 35 2.70 11.64 -4.96
C ARG A 35 2.68 13.08 -4.53
N ASP A 36 3.78 13.78 -4.81
CA ASP A 36 3.82 15.21 -4.60
C ASP A 36 3.18 15.89 -5.82
N THR A 37 2.07 16.60 -5.58
CA THR A 37 1.29 17.25 -6.63
C THR A 37 2.06 18.40 -7.29
N GLU A 38 3.02 19.00 -6.58
CA GLU A 38 3.82 20.14 -7.03
C GLU A 38 5.10 19.70 -7.76
N ALA A 39 5.67 18.53 -7.39
CA ALA A 39 6.91 18.04 -7.97
C ALA A 39 6.79 17.35 -9.34
N LEU A 40 5.58 17.18 -9.91
CA LEU A 40 5.29 16.50 -11.19
C LEU A 40 5.97 15.13 -11.39
N THR A 41 6.52 14.49 -10.35
CA THR A 41 7.36 13.31 -10.51
C THR A 41 7.04 12.24 -9.48
N GLY A 42 6.66 11.06 -9.99
CA GLY A 42 6.75 9.77 -9.30
C GLY A 42 5.83 9.50 -8.10
N TRP A 43 5.72 8.21 -7.78
CA TRP A 43 5.19 7.73 -6.51
C TRP A 43 6.37 7.42 -5.57
N PHE A 44 6.29 7.90 -4.33
CA PHE A 44 7.31 7.68 -3.31
C PHE A 44 6.74 6.81 -2.20
N ALA A 45 7.40 5.70 -1.89
CA ALA A 45 7.06 4.87 -0.74
C ALA A 45 7.32 5.65 0.56
N THR A 46 6.35 5.66 1.47
CA THR A 46 6.36 6.55 2.65
C THR A 46 6.65 5.85 3.97
N GLY A 47 6.59 4.52 4.04
CA GLY A 47 6.76 3.84 5.32
C GLY A 47 7.51 2.52 5.31
N GLY A 48 7.97 2.04 4.14
CA GLY A 48 8.72 0.79 4.07
C GLY A 48 7.92 -0.39 4.64
N TYR A 49 6.59 -0.34 4.50
CA TYR A 49 5.71 -1.37 5.03
C TYR A 49 5.81 -2.65 4.22
N ALA A 50 6.47 -2.62 3.06
CA ALA A 50 6.61 -3.77 2.19
C ALA A 50 7.47 -4.93 2.73
N ASP A 51 8.15 -4.73 3.86
CA ASP A 51 8.82 -5.78 4.64
C ASP A 51 7.87 -6.50 5.61
N ARG A 52 6.76 -5.85 5.98
CA ARG A 52 5.73 -6.44 6.83
C ARG A 52 4.84 -7.34 6.01
N THR A 53 4.80 -8.60 6.42
CA THR A 53 4.02 -9.64 5.77
C THR A 53 2.97 -10.20 6.69
N PHE A 54 1.84 -10.60 6.11
CA PHE A 54 0.67 -11.11 6.82
C PHE A 54 0.17 -12.37 6.11
N GLU A 55 -0.51 -13.23 6.86
CA GLU A 55 -1.04 -14.50 6.33
C GLU A 55 -2.30 -14.31 5.47
N THR A 56 -3.00 -13.18 5.62
CA THR A 56 -4.27 -12.93 4.93
C THR A 56 -4.36 -11.50 4.38
N GLU A 57 -5.16 -11.34 3.33
CA GLU A 57 -5.49 -10.03 2.77
C GLU A 57 -6.23 -9.14 3.78
N ASP A 58 -7.16 -9.69 4.55
CA ASP A 58 -7.90 -8.95 5.59
C ASP A 58 -6.96 -8.40 6.68
N ALA A 59 -6.01 -9.21 7.17
CA ALA A 59 -5.02 -8.75 8.14
C ALA A 59 -4.14 -7.63 7.56
N THR A 60 -3.80 -7.74 6.28
CA THR A 60 -3.04 -6.72 5.54
C THR A 60 -3.83 -5.42 5.40
N LEU A 61 -5.12 -5.51 5.01
CA LEU A 61 -6.04 -4.36 4.92
C LEU A 61 -6.22 -3.67 6.27
N LYS A 62 -6.41 -4.44 7.34
CA LYS A 62 -6.55 -3.92 8.70
C LYS A 62 -5.27 -3.22 9.17
N ALA A 63 -4.10 -3.78 8.86
CA ALA A 63 -2.83 -3.14 9.13
C ALA A 63 -2.65 -1.86 8.30
N ALA A 64 -2.93 -1.92 7.00
CA ALA A 64 -2.86 -0.77 6.10
C ALA A 64 -3.74 0.39 6.59
N ARG A 65 -4.99 0.12 7.01
CA ARG A 65 -5.91 1.12 7.57
C ARG A 65 -5.39 1.82 8.83
N ARG A 66 -4.53 1.16 9.63
CA ARG A 66 -3.90 1.80 10.81
C ARG A 66 -2.87 2.85 10.41
N TYR A 67 -2.19 2.65 9.29
CA TYR A 67 -1.12 3.53 8.80
C TYR A 67 -1.61 4.51 7.72
N ALA A 68 -2.71 4.17 7.05
CA ALA A 68 -3.43 4.99 6.08
C ALA A 68 -4.85 5.26 6.61
N PRO A 69 -5.03 6.15 7.61
CA PRO A 69 -6.35 6.42 8.21
C PRO A 69 -7.39 6.95 7.22
N TRP A 70 -6.95 7.47 6.06
CA TRP A 70 -7.83 7.89 4.96
C TRP A 70 -8.52 6.72 4.24
N LEU A 71 -8.06 5.47 4.41
CA LEU A 71 -8.73 4.27 3.88
C LEU A 71 -9.97 3.84 4.69
N SER A 72 -10.21 4.45 5.85
CA SER A 72 -11.31 4.09 6.75
C SER A 72 -12.63 4.82 6.45
N LYS A 73 -12.77 5.42 5.27
CA LYS A 73 -13.99 6.14 4.86
C LYS A 73 -14.84 5.33 3.89
#